data_AF-A0AAN8HK37-F1
#
_entry.id   AF-A0AAN8HK37-F1
#
_cell.length_a   1.000
_cell.length_b   1.000
_cell.length_c   1.000
_cell.angle_alpha   90.00
_cell.angle_beta   90.00
_cell.angle_gamma   90.00
#
_symmetry.space_group_name_H-M   'P 1'
#
loop_
_entity.id
_entity.type
_entity.pdbx_description
1 polymer ?
#
loop_
_entity_poly.entity_id
_entity_poly.type
_entity_poly.pdbx_seq_one_letter_code
_entity_poly.pdbx_strand_id
1 'polypeptide(L)'
;MANLDVEEFIQQNRAVADEVETYRGYWESEKHWQPRREFILRNINDFEEPHIDQLLALSMVWANNVFMGCRYSTELLEKVREMAEGIEVEDAPVFKTRDEIMKKQQGQ
;
A
#
# COMPACT_ATOMS: atom_id res chain seq x y z
N MET A 1 -6.19 14.25 -7.94
CA MET A 1 -6.98 13.54 -8.97
C MET A 1 -7.19 12.07 -8.61
N ALA A 2 -6.34 11.43 -7.78
CA ALA A 2 -6.46 10.02 -7.41
C ALA A 2 -7.70 9.67 -6.56
N ASN A 3 -8.02 10.43 -5.50
CA ASN A 3 -9.19 10.14 -4.64
C ASN A 3 -10.54 10.12 -5.38
N LEU A 4 -10.68 10.89 -6.46
CA LEU A 4 -11.94 10.95 -7.23
C LEU A 4 -12.20 9.64 -7.99
N ASP A 5 -11.13 8.96 -8.43
CA ASP A 5 -11.22 7.73 -9.21
C ASP A 5 -11.73 6.55 -8.36
N VAL A 6 -11.25 6.43 -7.11
CA VAL A 6 -11.72 5.37 -6.21
C VAL A 6 -13.11 5.63 -5.66
N GLU A 7 -13.47 6.89 -5.37
CA GLU A 7 -14.85 7.22 -4.97
C GLU A 7 -15.86 6.89 -6.08
N GLU A 8 -15.55 7.24 -7.35
CA GLU A 8 -16.38 6.87 -8.50
C GLU A 8 -16.45 5.35 -8.70
N PHE A 9 -15.33 4.64 -8.51
CA PHE A 9 -15.29 3.18 -8.58
C PHE A 9 -16.17 2.52 -7.51
N ILE A 10 -16.10 2.97 -6.25
CA ILE A 10 -16.92 2.45 -5.15
C ILE A 10 -18.42 2.65 -5.44
N GLN A 11 -18.78 3.80 -6.03
CA GLN A 11 -20.17 4.09 -6.36
C GLN A 11 -20.71 3.14 -7.45
N GLN A 12 -19.88 2.78 -8.42
CA GLN A 12 -20.25 1.88 -9.51
C GLN A 12 -20.18 0.39 -9.10
N ASN A 13 -19.25 0.03 -8.23
CA ASN A 13 -18.93 -1.35 -7.85
C ASN A 13 -19.04 -1.58 -6.34
N ARG A 14 -20.19 -1.20 -5.75
CA ARG A 14 -20.42 -1.34 -4.30
C ARG A 14 -20.16 -2.75 -3.77
N ALA A 15 -20.50 -3.79 -4.54
CA ALA A 15 -20.24 -5.18 -4.15
C ALA A 15 -18.74 -5.49 -4.00
N VAL A 16 -17.89 -4.94 -4.88
CA VAL A 16 -16.43 -5.09 -4.80
C VAL A 16 -15.89 -4.33 -3.60
N ALA A 17 -16.42 -3.13 -3.33
CA ALA A 17 -16.04 -2.36 -2.15
C ALA A 17 -16.37 -3.10 -0.85
N ASP A 18 -17.56 -3.70 -0.75
CA ASP A 18 -17.98 -4.50 0.39
C ASP A 18 -17.10 -5.77 0.55
N GLU A 19 -16.69 -6.40 -0.55
CA GLU A 19 -15.76 -7.52 -0.54
C GLU A 19 -14.38 -7.09 -0.01
N VAL A 20 -13.85 -5.95 -0.46
CA VAL A 20 -12.53 -5.47 -0.02
C VAL A 20 -12.48 -5.25 1.49
N GLU A 21 -13.57 -4.79 2.12
CA GLU A 21 -13.64 -4.67 3.59
C GLU A 21 -13.40 -6.01 4.32
N THR A 22 -13.69 -7.14 3.67
CA THR A 22 -13.46 -8.47 4.26
C THR A 22 -11.98 -8.83 4.34
N TYR A 23 -11.11 -8.17 3.56
CA TYR A 23 -9.66 -8.42 3.55
C TYR A 23 -8.88 -7.71 4.67
N ARG A 24 -9.56 -6.91 5.49
CA ARG A 24 -8.96 -6.24 6.63
C ARG A 24 -8.55 -7.25 7.71
N GLY A 25 -7.28 -7.26 8.09
CA GLY A 25 -6.80 -8.06 9.21
C GLY A 25 -7.19 -7.45 10.56
N TYR A 26 -7.44 -8.29 11.57
CA TYR A 26 -7.84 -7.80 12.90
C TYR A 26 -6.76 -6.94 13.60
N TRP A 27 -5.49 -7.14 13.23
CA TRP A 27 -4.33 -6.43 13.78
C TRP A 27 -4.08 -5.08 13.09
N GLU A 28 -4.84 -4.74 12.05
CA GLU A 28 -4.64 -3.51 11.28
C GLU A 28 -5.37 -2.32 11.90
N SER A 29 -4.58 -1.35 12.37
CA SER A 29 -5.10 -0.03 12.75
C SER A 29 -5.69 0.69 11.53
N GLU A 30 -6.58 1.64 11.77
CA GLU A 30 -7.19 2.44 10.69
C GLU A 30 -6.17 3.14 9.80
N LYS A 31 -5.07 3.65 10.39
CA LYS A 31 -3.98 4.30 9.66
C LYS A 31 -3.27 3.39 8.66
N HIS A 32 -3.22 2.08 8.95
CA HIS A 32 -2.67 1.08 8.04
C HIS A 32 -3.73 0.63 7.02
N TRP A 33 -4.96 0.41 7.49
CA TRP A 33 -6.04 -0.12 6.67
C TRP A 33 -6.45 0.85 5.57
N GLN A 34 -6.65 2.13 5.86
CA GLN A 34 -7.15 3.10 4.87
C GLN A 34 -6.29 3.15 3.60
N PRO A 35 -4.96 3.30 3.67
CA PRO A 35 -4.13 3.34 2.46
C PRO A 35 -3.98 1.97 1.81
N ARG A 36 -4.03 0.86 2.59
CA ARG A 36 -4.00 -0.49 2.03
C ARG A 36 -5.29 -0.83 1.29
N ARG A 37 -6.45 -0.40 1.80
CA ARG A 37 -7.76 -0.54 1.17
C ARG A 37 -7.78 0.17 -0.18
N GLU A 38 -7.28 1.41 -0.22
CA GLU A 38 -7.10 2.19 -1.45
C GLU A 38 -6.22 1.44 -2.46
N PHE A 39 -5.09 0.89 -1.99
CA PHE A 39 -4.21 0.07 -2.81
C PHE A 39 -4.94 -1.10 -3.44
N ILE A 40 -5.77 -1.83 -2.67
CA ILE A 40 -6.52 -2.97 -3.18
C ILE A 40 -7.56 -2.50 -4.20
N LEU A 41 -8.41 -1.53 -3.86
CA LEU A 41 -9.49 -1.06 -4.75
C LEU A 41 -9.00 -0.57 -6.09
N ARG A 42 -7.84 0.09 -6.12
CA ARG A 42 -7.27 0.59 -7.36
C ARG A 42 -6.75 -0.51 -8.28
N ASN A 43 -6.20 -1.57 -7.71
CA ASN A 43 -5.55 -2.63 -8.47
C ASN A 43 -6.49 -3.83 -8.70
N ILE A 44 -7.61 -3.96 -7.99
CA ILE A 44 -8.45 -5.17 -8.00
C ILE A 44 -8.98 -5.55 -9.39
N ASN A 45 -9.21 -4.58 -10.27
CA ASN A 45 -9.68 -4.85 -11.64
C ASN A 45 -8.60 -5.49 -12.53
N ASP A 46 -7.32 -5.34 -12.17
CA ASP A 46 -6.19 -5.93 -12.92
C ASP A 46 -5.88 -7.37 -12.48
N PHE A 47 -6.56 -7.87 -11.44
CA PHE A 47 -6.35 -9.20 -10.89
C PHE A 47 -7.68 -9.99 -10.94
N GLU A 48 -7.71 -11.02 -11.77
CA GLU A 48 -8.81 -12.00 -11.78
C GLU A 48 -8.51 -13.15 -10.81
N GLU A 49 -9.54 -13.84 -10.32
CA GLU A 49 -9.34 -15.10 -9.60
C GLU A 49 -8.53 -16.10 -10.46
N PRO A 50 -7.52 -16.80 -9.91
CA PRO A 50 -7.16 -16.95 -8.49
C PRO A 50 -6.10 -15.96 -7.97
N HIS A 51 -5.78 -14.90 -8.71
CA HIS A 51 -4.64 -14.02 -8.43
C HIS A 51 -4.95 -12.91 -7.40
N ILE A 52 -6.15 -12.89 -6.82
CA ILE A 52 -6.50 -11.97 -5.73
C ILE A 52 -5.57 -12.12 -4.53
N ASP A 53 -5.20 -13.36 -4.17
CA ASP A 53 -4.25 -13.61 -3.07
C ASP A 53 -2.89 -12.94 -3.31
N GLN A 54 -2.46 -12.85 -4.58
CA GLN A 54 -1.24 -12.16 -4.96
C GLN A 54 -1.37 -10.65 -4.75
N LEU A 55 -2.51 -10.05 -5.12
CA LEU A 55 -2.79 -8.65 -4.84
C LEU A 55 -2.77 -8.35 -3.34
N LEU A 56 -3.42 -9.21 -2.54
CA LEU A 56 -3.43 -9.06 -1.08
C LEU A 56 -2.01 -9.13 -0.50
N ALA A 57 -1.19 -10.06 -0.97
CA ALA A 57 0.22 -10.13 -0.57
C ALA A 57 1.01 -8.88 -0.95
N LEU A 58 0.83 -8.34 -2.17
CA LEU A 58 1.49 -7.11 -2.62
C LEU A 58 1.04 -5.90 -1.79
N SER A 59 -0.24 -5.80 -1.45
CA SER A 59 -0.77 -4.73 -0.59
C SER A 59 -0.13 -4.75 0.80
N MET A 60 0.12 -5.94 1.35
CA MET A 60 0.80 -6.12 2.64
C MET A 60 2.29 -5.78 2.55
N VAL A 61 2.98 -6.18 1.49
CA VAL A 61 4.39 -5.81 1.25
C VAL A 61 4.53 -4.29 1.21
N TRP A 62 3.66 -3.61 0.48
CA TRP A 62 3.64 -2.16 0.42
C TRP A 62 3.38 -1.53 1.79
N ALA A 63 2.32 -1.92 2.49
CA ALA A 63 1.98 -1.39 3.81
C ALA A 63 3.11 -1.64 4.84
N ASN A 64 3.69 -2.84 4.87
CA ASN A 64 4.80 -3.17 5.77
C ASN A 64 6.05 -2.33 5.45
N ASN A 65 6.33 -2.07 4.17
CA ASN A 65 7.43 -1.19 3.80
C ASN A 65 7.18 0.24 4.27
N VAL A 66 5.99 0.79 4.02
CA VAL A 66 5.65 2.19 4.32
C VAL A 66 5.52 2.44 5.82
N PHE A 67 4.85 1.56 6.56
CA PHE A 67 4.50 1.80 7.97
C PHE A 67 5.41 1.10 8.97
N MET A 68 6.10 0.01 8.58
CA MET A 68 6.98 -0.75 9.47
C MET A 68 8.46 -0.70 9.04
N GLY A 69 8.77 -0.14 7.87
CA GLY A 69 10.13 -0.04 7.37
C GLY A 69 10.71 -1.38 6.94
N CYS A 70 9.86 -2.40 6.72
CA CYS A 70 10.30 -3.69 6.21
C CYS A 70 10.98 -3.54 4.85
N ARG A 71 12.05 -4.30 4.63
CA ARG A 71 12.82 -4.26 3.38
C ARG A 71 12.65 -5.56 2.61
N TYR A 72 12.50 -5.41 1.30
CA TYR A 72 12.34 -6.48 0.34
C TYR A 72 13.33 -6.24 -0.82
N SER A 73 13.31 -7.10 -1.84
CA SER A 73 14.11 -6.86 -3.05
C SER A 73 13.72 -5.54 -3.70
N THR A 74 14.69 -4.86 -4.32
CA THR A 74 14.47 -3.59 -5.01
C THR A 74 13.39 -3.71 -6.08
N GLU A 75 13.43 -4.78 -6.87
CA GLU A 75 12.44 -5.08 -7.92
C GLU A 75 11.01 -5.16 -7.37
N LEU A 76 10.82 -5.84 -6.22
CA LEU A 76 9.50 -5.95 -5.60
C LEU A 76 9.01 -4.61 -5.06
N LEU A 77 9.91 -3.82 -4.45
CA LEU A 77 9.59 -2.50 -3.92
C LEU A 77 9.23 -1.50 -5.03
N GLU A 78 9.95 -1.54 -6.15
CA GLU A 78 9.65 -0.71 -7.33
C GLU A 78 8.25 -1.03 -7.86
N LYS A 79 7.94 -2.32 -8.04
CA LYS A 79 6.62 -2.77 -8.48
C LYS A 79 5.50 -2.27 -7.56
N VAL A 80 5.60 -2.51 -6.25
CA VAL A 80 4.52 -2.09 -5.34
C VAL A 80 4.43 -0.58 -5.20
N ARG A 81 5.51 0.16 -5.42
CA ARG A 81 5.49 1.62 -5.46
C ARG A 81 4.73 2.14 -6.68
N GLU A 82 4.91 1.53 -7.84
CA GLU A 82 4.16 1.86 -9.06
C GLU A 82 2.66 1.56 -8.89
N MET A 83 2.32 0.40 -8.31
CA MET A 83 0.93 0.05 -8.00
C MET A 83 0.26 1.00 -7.00
N ALA A 84 1.04 1.67 -6.15
CA ALA A 84 0.58 2.63 -5.16
C ALA A 84 0.62 4.10 -5.61
N GLU A 85 0.93 4.37 -6.89
CA GLU A 85 1.21 5.73 -7.36
C GLU A 85 0.02 6.67 -7.16
N GLY A 86 0.08 7.61 -6.21
CA GLY A 86 -1.01 8.56 -5.94
C GLY A 86 -1.87 8.21 -4.73
N ILE A 87 -1.52 7.14 -4.01
CA ILE A 87 -2.00 6.92 -2.64
C ILE A 87 -1.22 7.84 -1.71
N GLU A 88 -1.91 8.77 -1.08
CA GLU A 88 -1.32 9.67 -0.10
C GLU A 88 -1.36 9.04 1.30
N VAL A 89 -0.20 8.92 1.94
CA VAL A 89 -0.08 8.41 3.31
C VAL A 89 0.30 9.56 4.23
N GLU A 90 -0.65 9.99 5.05
CA GLU A 90 -0.41 11.00 6.09
C GLU A 90 0.53 10.46 7.18
N ASP A 91 1.45 11.30 7.64
CA ASP A 91 2.39 11.01 8.74
C ASP A 91 3.19 9.71 8.57
N ALA A 92 3.60 9.37 7.34
CA ALA A 92 4.40 8.19 7.08
C ALA A 92 5.71 8.20 7.91
N PRO A 93 6.00 7.13 8.67
CA PRO A 93 7.20 7.08 9.50
C PRO A 93 8.47 7.09 8.66
N VAL A 94 9.47 7.88 9.09
CA VAL A 94 10.75 7.99 8.39
C VAL A 94 11.75 6.98 8.98
N PHE A 95 11.94 5.87 8.28
CA PHE A 95 12.94 4.87 8.64
C PHE A 95 14.30 5.21 8.04
N LYS A 96 15.27 5.55 8.90
CA LYS A 96 16.66 5.76 8.49
C LYS A 96 17.52 4.60 8.96
N THR A 97 18.36 4.09 8.08
CA THR A 97 19.37 3.11 8.49
C THR A 97 20.51 3.79 9.22
N ARG A 98 21.23 3.02 10.05
CA ARG A 98 22.47 3.50 10.69
C ARG A 98 23.46 4.04 9.66
N ASP A 99 23.61 3.36 8.52
CA ASP A 99 24.56 3.76 7.48
C ASP A 99 24.16 5.08 6.79
N GLU A 100 22.86 5.33 6.62
CA GLU A 100 22.34 6.63 6.12
C GLU A 100 22.58 7.76 7.13
N ILE A 101 22.42 7.48 8.42
CA ILE A 101 22.72 8.44 9.49
C ILE A 101 24.22 8.77 9.50
N MET A 102 25.08 7.74 9.40
CA MET A 102 26.53 7.89 9.39
C MET A 102 27.04 8.62 8.15
N LYS A 103 26.48 8.35 6.95
CA LYS A 103 26.81 9.10 5.72
C LYS A 103 26.44 10.58 5.81
N LYS A 104 25.32 10.93 6.46
CA LYS A 104 24.93 12.34 6.67
C LYS A 104 25.89 13.08 7.63
N GLN A 105 26.50 12.37 8.57
CA GLN A 105 27.46 12.96 9.52
C GLN A 105 28.86 13.16 8.93
N GLN A 106 29.24 12.40 7.89
CA GLN A 106 30.55 12.53 7.23
C GLN A 106 30.58 13.62 6.15
N GLY A 107 29.43 14.21 5.80
CA GLY A 107 29.31 15.32 4.85
C GLY A 107 29.18 16.69 5.49
N GLN A 108 29.38 16.81 6.81
CA GLN A 108 29.48 18.07 7.57
C GLN A 108 30.90 18.20 8.14
#